data_AF-A0A9D5PZW9-F1
#
_entry.id   AF-A0A9D5PZW9-F1
#
_cell.length_a   1.000
_cell.length_b   1.000
_cell.length_c   1.000
_cell.angle_alpha   90.00
_cell.angle_beta   90.00
_cell.angle_gamma   90.00
#
_symmetry.space_group_name_H-M   'P 1'
#
loop_
_entity.id
_entity.type
_entity.pdbx_description
1 polymer ?
#
loop_
_entity_poly.entity_id
_entity_poly.type
_entity_poly.pdbx_seq_one_letter_code
_entity_poly.pdbx_strand_id
1 'polypeptide(L)'
;MYIDYSKLWKLLIDNGMTKTDLLELTGISSRVLAKLSKNETVTTDTIARICTALRCDVGDMMECVDEENLSVYWYYKKFGKCTEKNEHIKTTRFSVGERKYVVHESVDSAKKSTHIECSEDGCIYRIQLYRAAITPVPVKSILIKPKRTADETVIVLIKGKPGAITGLDENGFVSSRGVPKNPTDIYVMSEAAFKLFSPK
;
A
#
# COMPACT_ATOMS: atom_id res chain seq x y z
N MET A 1 10.63 2.85 15.62
CA MET A 1 11.37 1.65 15.14
C MET A 1 10.47 0.44 15.36
N TYR A 2 10.25 -0.41 14.36
CA TYR A 2 9.41 -1.63 14.48
C TYR A 2 10.20 -2.88 14.04
N ILE A 3 9.73 -4.05 14.47
CA ILE A 3 10.34 -5.34 14.08
C ILE A 3 9.71 -5.82 12.78
N ASP A 4 10.51 -6.11 11.76
CA ASP A 4 10.05 -6.70 10.51
C ASP A 4 10.44 -8.18 10.42
N TYR A 5 9.45 -9.08 10.31
CA TYR A 5 9.65 -10.51 10.08
C TYR A 5 9.55 -10.90 8.60
N SER A 6 9.60 -9.96 7.66
CA SER A 6 9.57 -10.28 6.22
C SER A 6 10.69 -11.24 5.81
N LYS A 7 11.86 -11.14 6.46
CA LYS A 7 12.97 -12.06 6.27
C LYS A 7 12.62 -13.50 6.67
N LEU A 8 11.94 -13.71 7.80
CA LEU A 8 11.42 -15.03 8.20
C LEU A 8 10.53 -15.64 7.12
N TRP A 9 9.59 -14.87 6.55
CA TRP A 9 8.69 -15.39 5.52
C TRP A 9 9.42 -15.76 4.23
N LYS A 10 10.43 -14.97 3.86
CA LYS A 10 11.33 -15.31 2.75
C LYS A 10 12.10 -16.60 3.05
N LEU A 11 12.65 -16.75 4.25
CA LEU A 11 13.37 -17.95 4.67
C LEU A 11 12.49 -19.21 4.60
N LEU A 12 11.20 -19.11 4.93
CA LEU A 12 10.27 -20.23 4.75
C LEU A 12 10.10 -20.60 3.28
N ILE A 13 9.92 -19.61 2.39
CA ILE A 13 9.77 -19.83 0.95
C ILE A 13 11.03 -20.49 0.38
N ASP A 14 12.21 -19.97 0.77
CA ASP A 14 13.50 -20.48 0.32
C ASP A 14 13.72 -21.94 0.78
N ASN A 15 13.15 -22.34 1.91
CA ASN A 15 13.16 -23.71 2.42
C ASN A 15 11.97 -24.57 1.95
N GLY A 16 11.07 -24.04 1.11
CA GLY A 16 9.87 -24.76 0.66
C GLY A 16 8.84 -25.05 1.76
N MET A 17 8.84 -24.26 2.84
CA MET A 17 7.99 -24.43 4.02
C MET A 17 6.80 -23.47 4.04
N THR A 18 5.70 -23.91 4.64
CA THR A 18 4.53 -23.10 4.95
C THR A 18 4.57 -22.56 6.38
N LYS A 19 3.69 -21.61 6.69
CA LYS A 19 3.51 -21.12 8.07
C LYS A 19 2.99 -22.19 9.02
N THR A 20 2.25 -23.18 8.50
CA THR A 20 1.76 -24.32 9.28
C THR A 20 2.93 -25.24 9.64
N ASP A 21 3.82 -25.52 8.70
CA ASP A 21 5.02 -26.32 8.97
C ASP A 21 5.90 -25.66 10.02
N LEU A 22 6.00 -24.33 10.01
CA LEU A 22 6.68 -23.59 11.07
C LEU A 22 6.05 -23.82 12.45
N LEU A 23 4.71 -23.82 12.56
CA LEU A 23 4.01 -24.11 13.82
C LEU A 23 4.34 -25.52 14.33
N GLU A 24 4.28 -26.51 13.45
CA GLU A 24 4.55 -27.91 13.78
C GLU A 24 6.01 -28.11 14.19
N LEU A 25 6.95 -27.50 13.47
CA LEU A 25 8.38 -27.65 13.74
C LEU A 25 8.82 -26.94 15.02
N THR A 26 8.27 -25.75 15.29
CA THR A 26 8.69 -24.93 16.44
C THR A 26 7.86 -25.20 17.68
N GLY A 27 6.64 -25.71 17.55
CA GLY A 27 5.64 -25.87 18.61
C GLY A 27 5.09 -24.54 19.15
N ILE A 28 5.23 -23.42 18.43
CA ILE A 28 4.66 -22.14 18.85
C ILE A 28 3.14 -22.16 18.63
N SER A 29 2.40 -21.31 19.36
CA SER A 29 0.94 -21.24 19.18
C SER A 29 0.54 -20.43 17.95
N SER A 30 -0.66 -20.69 17.42
CA SER A 30 -1.28 -19.89 16.35
C SER A 30 -1.39 -18.40 16.72
N ARG A 31 -1.58 -18.08 18.01
CA ARG A 31 -1.57 -16.69 18.52
C ARG A 31 -0.21 -16.03 18.29
N VAL A 32 0.89 -16.74 18.53
CA VAL A 32 2.24 -16.23 18.29
C VAL A 32 2.50 -16.05 16.79
N LEU A 33 2.09 -17.01 15.96
CA LEU A 33 2.17 -16.86 14.51
C LEU A 33 1.40 -15.65 13.97
N ALA A 34 0.23 -15.35 14.56
CA ALA A 34 -0.55 -14.17 14.22
C ALA A 34 0.20 -12.87 14.58
N LYS A 35 0.90 -12.84 15.73
CA LYS A 35 1.77 -11.71 16.12
C LYS A 35 2.92 -11.51 15.14
N LEU A 36 3.64 -12.59 14.80
CA LEU A 36 4.72 -12.56 13.82
C LEU A 36 4.21 -12.03 12.47
N SER A 37 3.04 -12.49 12.02
CA SER A 37 2.44 -12.05 10.74
C SER A 37 2.05 -10.57 10.73
N LYS A 38 1.87 -9.95 11.90
CA LYS A 38 1.54 -8.54 12.07
C LYS A 38 2.74 -7.66 12.43
N ASN A 39 3.95 -8.24 12.44
CA ASN A 39 5.14 -7.53 12.87
C ASN A 39 5.00 -6.99 14.30
N GLU A 40 4.39 -7.79 15.18
CA GLU A 40 4.27 -7.52 16.62
C GLU A 40 5.40 -8.19 17.41
N THR A 41 5.68 -7.68 18.61
CA THR A 41 6.69 -8.25 19.50
C THR A 41 6.29 -9.64 19.98
N VAL A 42 7.24 -10.58 19.93
CA VAL A 42 7.16 -11.90 20.56
C VAL A 42 8.25 -12.02 21.62
N THR A 43 8.20 -13.09 22.42
CA THR A 43 9.24 -13.34 23.43
C THR A 43 10.55 -13.75 22.77
N THR A 44 11.67 -13.50 23.43
CA THR A 44 12.99 -13.98 23.00
C THR A 44 13.06 -15.51 22.94
N ASP A 45 12.33 -16.21 23.82
CA ASP A 45 12.15 -17.67 23.74
C ASP A 45 11.53 -18.12 22.39
N THR A 46 10.50 -17.40 21.92
CA THR A 46 9.89 -17.68 20.61
C THR A 46 10.92 -17.53 19.48
N ILE A 47 11.72 -16.47 19.52
CA ILE A 47 12.75 -16.19 18.51
C ILE A 47 13.80 -17.32 18.54
N ALA A 48 14.29 -17.69 19.72
CA ALA A 48 15.28 -18.76 19.88
C ALA A 48 14.76 -20.11 19.34
N ARG A 49 13.49 -20.44 19.58
CA ARG A 49 12.85 -21.66 19.04
C ARG A 49 12.77 -21.65 17.53
N ILE A 50 12.43 -20.51 16.91
CA ILE A 50 12.39 -20.37 15.45
C ILE A 50 13.80 -20.46 14.85
N CYS A 51 14.78 -19.75 15.42
CA CYS A 51 16.18 -19.82 15.01
C CYS A 51 16.71 -21.26 15.07
N THR A 52 16.41 -21.99 16.14
CA THR A 52 16.81 -23.39 16.31
C THR A 52 16.16 -24.30 15.27
N ALA A 53 14.86 -24.13 15.04
CA ALA A 53 14.09 -24.93 14.07
C ALA A 53 14.56 -24.72 12.63
N LEU A 54 14.82 -23.47 12.25
CA LEU A 54 15.22 -23.10 10.88
C LEU A 54 16.74 -23.05 10.68
N ARG A 55 17.53 -23.33 11.73
CA ARG A 55 19.00 -23.25 11.74
C ARG A 55 19.52 -21.91 11.20
N CYS A 56 18.94 -20.81 11.68
CA CYS A 56 19.32 -19.45 11.29
C CYS A 56 19.61 -18.58 12.52
N ASP A 57 20.25 -17.43 12.31
CA ASP A 57 20.45 -16.44 13.36
C ASP A 57 19.31 -15.40 13.36
N VAL A 58 19.23 -14.59 14.42
CA VAL A 58 18.20 -13.58 14.63
C VAL A 58 18.14 -12.58 13.46
N GLY A 59 19.30 -12.17 12.93
CA GLY A 59 19.39 -11.23 11.81
C GLY A 59 18.91 -11.80 10.46
N ASP A 60 18.85 -13.12 10.33
CA ASP A 60 18.38 -13.81 9.13
C ASP A 60 16.85 -13.88 9.08
N MET A 61 16.18 -13.80 10.23
CA MET A 61 14.73 -13.92 10.32
C MET A 61 14.01 -12.61 10.59
N MET A 62 14.69 -11.61 11.16
CA MET A 62 14.10 -10.33 11.48
C MET A 62 15.08 -9.17 11.41
N GLU A 63 14.55 -7.96 11.34
CA GLU A 63 15.32 -6.73 11.46
C GLU A 63 14.53 -5.63 12.17
N CYS A 64 15.26 -4.72 12.80
CA CYS A 64 14.69 -3.48 13.34
C CYS A 64 14.71 -2.43 12.23
N VAL A 65 13.54 -1.93 11.86
CA VAL A 65 13.37 -0.92 10.82
C VAL A 65 12.94 0.38 11.47
N ASP A 66 13.63 1.47 11.12
CA ASP A 66 13.24 2.81 11.55
C ASP A 66 11.93 3.25 10.91
N GLU A 67 11.12 3.95 11.69
CA GLU A 67 9.84 4.50 11.20
C GLU A 67 10.05 5.54 10.10
N GLU A 68 11.21 6.18 10.06
CA GLU A 68 11.60 7.13 9.01
C GLU A 68 11.79 6.47 7.63
N ASN A 69 11.98 5.14 7.61
CA ASN A 69 12.09 4.34 6.38
C ASN A 69 10.79 3.59 6.04
N LEU A 70 9.73 3.74 6.83
CA LEU A 70 8.43 3.19 6.51
C LEU A 70 7.74 4.01 5.42
N SER A 71 7.30 3.33 4.36
CA SER A 71 6.48 3.97 3.35
C SER A 71 5.10 4.34 3.90
N VAL A 72 4.53 5.43 3.39
CA VAL A 72 3.14 5.85 3.67
C VAL A 72 2.17 4.70 3.37
N TYR A 73 2.49 3.86 2.37
CA TYR A 73 1.74 2.65 2.04
C TYR A 73 1.67 1.64 3.19
N TRP A 74 2.75 1.46 3.97
CA TRP A 74 2.74 0.56 5.11
C TRP A 74 1.75 1.04 6.19
N TYR A 75 1.79 2.34 6.52
CA TYR A 75 0.84 2.94 7.46
C TYR A 75 -0.60 2.83 6.96
N TYR A 76 -0.83 3.08 5.67
CA TYR A 76 -2.12 2.86 5.02
C TYR A 76 -2.62 1.42 5.21
N LYS A 77 -1.78 0.41 5.01
CA LYS A 77 -2.19 -1.00 5.16
C LYS A 77 -2.41 -1.40 6.62
N LYS A 78 -1.57 -0.91 7.53
CA LYS A 78 -1.59 -1.34 8.94
C LYS A 78 -2.62 -0.59 9.78
N PHE A 79 -2.71 0.72 9.59
CA PHE A 79 -3.51 1.61 10.44
C PHE A 79 -4.68 2.27 9.69
N GLY A 80 -4.78 2.09 8.37
CA GLY A 80 -5.87 2.58 7.56
C GLY A 80 -7.24 2.13 8.06
N LYS A 81 -8.10 3.09 8.41
CA LYS A 81 -9.50 2.83 8.74
C LYS A 81 -10.38 3.19 7.55
N CYS A 82 -11.15 2.22 7.08
CA CYS A 82 -12.15 2.45 6.04
C CYS A 82 -13.25 3.34 6.60
N THR A 83 -13.45 4.53 6.03
CA THR A 83 -14.50 5.45 6.47
C THR A 83 -15.71 5.42 5.54
N GLU A 84 -15.48 5.20 4.25
CA GLU A 84 -16.53 5.14 3.23
C GLU A 84 -16.21 4.07 2.20
N LYS A 85 -17.23 3.40 1.67
CA LYS A 85 -17.10 2.42 0.58
C LYS A 85 -18.37 2.42 -0.25
N ASN A 86 -18.22 2.54 -1.56
CA ASN A 86 -19.30 2.35 -2.53
C ASN A 86 -18.85 1.35 -3.62
N GLU A 87 -19.63 1.21 -4.69
CA GLU A 87 -19.33 0.26 -5.78
C GLU A 87 -18.03 0.59 -6.53
N HIS A 88 -17.54 1.83 -6.47
CA HIS A 88 -16.40 2.31 -7.26
C HIS A 88 -15.16 2.65 -6.42
N ILE A 89 -15.35 3.11 -5.18
CA ILE A 89 -14.29 3.69 -4.35
C ILE A 89 -14.35 3.14 -2.92
N LYS A 90 -13.18 2.93 -2.33
CA LYS A 90 -12.96 2.75 -0.90
C LYS A 90 -12.14 3.91 -0.35
N THR A 91 -12.68 4.65 0.60
CA THR A 91 -11.99 5.74 1.29
C THR A 91 -11.39 5.24 2.61
N THR A 92 -10.09 5.44 2.79
CA THR A 92 -9.34 5.02 3.98
C THR A 92 -8.59 6.20 4.56
N ARG A 93 -8.72 6.43 5.88
CA ARG A 93 -8.00 7.50 6.59
C ARG A 93 -7.00 6.92 7.59
N PHE A 94 -5.85 7.58 7.73
CA PHE A 94 -4.81 7.26 8.71
C PHE A 94 -3.90 8.47 8.94
N SER A 95 -3.01 8.37 9.93
CA SER A 95 -2.03 9.40 10.24
C SER A 95 -0.62 8.82 10.27
N VAL A 96 0.36 9.64 9.91
CA VAL A 96 1.79 9.38 10.08
C VAL A 96 2.38 10.59 10.79
N GLY A 97 2.79 10.43 12.05
CA GLY A 97 3.10 11.57 12.92
C GLY A 97 1.90 12.51 13.03
N GLU A 98 2.13 13.81 12.78
CA GLU A 98 1.08 14.84 12.79
C GLU A 98 0.30 14.93 11.47
N ARG A 99 0.78 14.29 10.39
CA ARG A 99 0.16 14.37 9.07
C ARG A 99 -1.00 13.39 8.93
N LYS A 100 -2.09 13.86 8.33
CA LYS A 100 -3.28 13.07 8.03
C LYS A 100 -3.33 12.75 6.55
N TYR A 101 -3.73 11.52 6.23
CA TYR A 101 -3.85 11.02 4.87
C TYR A 101 -5.24 10.49 4.61
N VAL A 102 -5.77 10.79 3.43
CA VAL A 102 -7.01 10.21 2.89
C VAL A 102 -6.68 9.49 1.59
N VAL A 103 -6.92 8.18 1.54
CA VAL A 103 -6.73 7.37 0.33
C VAL A 103 -8.08 7.00 -0.25
N HIS A 104 -8.37 7.48 -1.46
CA HIS A 104 -9.48 7.02 -2.30
C HIS A 104 -8.95 5.92 -3.23
N GLU A 105 -9.14 4.67 -2.82
CA GLU A 105 -8.73 3.48 -3.58
C GLU A 105 -9.83 3.06 -4.56
N SER A 106 -9.50 2.85 -5.84
CA SER A 106 -10.43 2.25 -6.79
C SER A 106 -10.76 0.81 -6.40
N VAL A 107 -12.05 0.47 -6.32
CA VAL A 107 -12.49 -0.91 -6.03
C VAL A 107 -12.07 -1.84 -7.17
N ASP A 108 -12.25 -1.36 -8.40
CA ASP A 108 -11.87 -2.05 -9.61
C ASP A 108 -10.39 -1.92 -9.93
N SER A 109 -9.81 -3.00 -10.44
CA SER A 109 -8.44 -3.00 -10.96
C SER A 109 -8.41 -2.45 -12.38
N ALA A 110 -7.57 -1.45 -12.61
CA ALA A 110 -7.31 -0.89 -13.92
C ALA A 110 -6.43 -1.84 -14.76
N LYS A 111 -6.83 -2.01 -16.02
CA LYS A 111 -6.07 -2.69 -17.09
C LYS A 111 -5.62 -1.63 -18.11
N LYS A 112 -4.83 -2.05 -19.11
CA LYS A 112 -4.39 -1.17 -20.22
C LYS A 112 -5.55 -0.50 -20.98
N SER A 113 -6.74 -1.10 -20.98
CA SER A 113 -7.94 -0.56 -21.65
C SER A 113 -8.87 0.25 -20.75
N THR A 114 -8.53 0.43 -19.46
CA THR A 114 -9.36 1.16 -18.50
C THR A 114 -9.14 2.66 -18.62
N HIS A 115 -10.23 3.43 -18.65
CA HIS A 115 -10.18 4.88 -18.50
C HIS A 115 -10.54 5.26 -17.07
N ILE A 116 -9.81 6.20 -16.49
CA ILE A 116 -10.05 6.66 -15.13
C ILE A 116 -10.38 8.14 -15.22
N GLU A 117 -11.49 8.52 -14.62
CA GLU A 117 -11.94 9.91 -14.60
C GLU A 117 -11.92 10.38 -13.14
N CYS A 118 -11.13 11.41 -12.87
CA CYS A 118 -11.20 12.12 -11.60
C CYS A 118 -12.05 13.37 -11.78
N SER A 119 -12.86 13.75 -10.80
CA SER A 119 -13.62 14.99 -10.87
C SER A 119 -13.57 15.76 -9.56
N GLU A 120 -13.21 17.03 -9.63
CA GLU A 120 -13.24 17.97 -8.51
C GLU A 120 -14.03 19.20 -8.95
N ASP A 121 -15.00 19.63 -8.15
CA ASP A 121 -15.85 20.82 -8.39
C ASP A 121 -16.45 20.94 -9.80
N GLY A 122 -16.81 19.80 -10.41
CA GLY A 122 -17.42 19.75 -11.74
C GLY A 122 -16.44 19.70 -12.90
N CYS A 123 -15.14 19.89 -12.66
CA CYS A 123 -14.09 19.63 -13.65
C CYS A 123 -13.83 18.13 -13.72
N ILE A 124 -13.81 17.55 -14.91
CA ILE A 124 -13.48 16.12 -15.15
C ILE A 124 -12.08 16.04 -15.76
N TYR A 125 -11.21 15.30 -15.09
CA TYR A 125 -9.84 15.03 -15.47
C TYR A 125 -9.73 13.58 -15.93
N ARG A 126 -9.34 13.38 -17.18
CA ARG A 126 -9.13 12.05 -17.74
C ARG A 126 -7.70 11.60 -17.52
N ILE A 127 -7.54 10.56 -16.71
CA ILE A 127 -6.28 9.86 -16.55
C ILE A 127 -6.17 8.84 -17.67
N GLN A 128 -5.28 9.10 -18.63
CA GLN A 128 -5.03 8.20 -19.74
C GLN A 128 -3.92 7.21 -19.40
N LEU A 129 -4.22 5.92 -19.56
CA LEU A 129 -3.28 4.81 -19.32
C LEU A 129 -2.65 4.30 -20.63
N TYR A 130 -1.92 5.17 -21.35
CA TYR A 130 -1.24 4.92 -22.64
C TYR A 130 -2.09 4.39 -23.82
N ARG A 131 -1.54 4.57 -25.05
CA ARG A 131 -2.22 4.47 -26.36
C ARG A 131 -3.22 3.33 -26.44
N ALA A 132 -4.49 3.70 -26.53
CA ALA A 132 -5.54 2.81 -27.02
C ALA A 132 -5.05 2.16 -28.32
N ALA A 133 -5.15 0.83 -28.39
CA ALA A 133 -5.19 0.19 -29.69
C ALA A 133 -6.36 0.84 -30.46
N ILE A 134 -6.18 1.04 -31.76
CA ILE A 134 -7.17 1.70 -32.65
C ILE A 134 -8.51 0.93 -32.69
N THR A 135 -8.55 -0.28 -32.12
CA THR A 135 -9.75 -1.08 -31.94
C THR A 135 -10.65 -0.54 -30.83
N PRO A 136 -11.95 -0.32 -31.08
CA PRO A 136 -12.92 0.02 -30.04
C PRO A 136 -13.03 -1.16 -29.05
N VAL A 137 -12.48 -0.97 -27.86
CA VAL A 137 -12.62 -1.89 -26.73
C VAL A 137 -13.68 -1.31 -25.78
N PRO A 138 -14.57 -2.12 -25.19
CA PRO A 138 -15.47 -1.66 -24.15
C PRO A 138 -14.69 -0.93 -23.05
N VAL A 139 -14.97 0.37 -22.89
CA VAL A 139 -14.28 1.23 -21.93
C VAL A 139 -15.02 1.13 -20.60
N LYS A 140 -14.29 0.73 -19.54
CA LYS A 140 -14.76 0.85 -18.17
C LYS A 140 -14.25 2.17 -17.59
N SER A 141 -15.16 3.03 -17.16
CA SER A 141 -14.86 4.30 -16.47
C SER A 141 -14.91 4.12 -14.97
N ILE A 142 -13.89 4.59 -14.26
CA ILE A 142 -13.87 4.68 -12.79
C ILE A 142 -13.91 6.17 -12.44
N LEU A 143 -15.01 6.64 -11.85
CA LEU A 143 -15.17 8.02 -11.41
C LEU A 143 -14.70 8.18 -9.97
N ILE A 144 -13.74 9.07 -9.73
CA ILE A 144 -13.22 9.38 -8.40
C ILE A 144 -13.43 10.87 -8.13
N LYS A 145 -14.06 11.21 -7.00
CA LYS A 145 -14.34 12.60 -6.62
C LYS A 145 -13.56 13.02 -5.37
N PRO A 146 -12.23 13.17 -5.47
CA PRO A 146 -11.45 13.67 -4.36
C PRO A 146 -11.78 15.15 -4.14
N LYS A 147 -11.71 15.58 -2.87
CA LYS A 147 -11.87 16.98 -2.49
C LYS A 147 -10.65 17.37 -1.68
N ARG A 148 -10.01 18.49 -2.03
CA ARG A 148 -8.95 19.05 -1.18
C ARG A 148 -9.46 19.38 0.20
N THR A 149 -8.67 19.03 1.20
CA THR A 149 -8.87 19.43 2.59
C THR A 149 -7.62 20.15 3.07
N ALA A 150 -7.81 21.17 3.92
CA ALA A 150 -6.70 22.02 4.36
C ALA A 150 -5.63 21.24 5.16
N ASP A 151 -6.04 20.17 5.84
CA ASP A 151 -5.22 19.46 6.83
C ASP A 151 -4.93 18.01 6.46
N GLU A 152 -5.30 17.55 5.25
CA GLU A 152 -5.07 16.16 4.86
C GLU A 152 -4.46 16.05 3.45
N THR A 153 -3.46 15.19 3.33
CA THR A 153 -2.93 14.80 2.03
C THR A 153 -3.84 13.78 1.38
N VAL A 154 -4.34 14.11 0.18
CA VAL A 154 -5.29 13.27 -0.55
C VAL A 154 -4.55 12.43 -1.59
N ILE A 155 -4.79 11.11 -1.54
CA ILE A 155 -4.20 10.14 -2.45
C ILE A 155 -5.32 9.42 -3.20
N VAL A 156 -5.29 9.52 -4.52
CA VAL A 156 -6.11 8.69 -5.41
C VAL A 156 -5.28 7.47 -5.81
N LEU A 157 -5.63 6.31 -5.25
CA LEU A 157 -4.92 5.06 -5.47
C LEU A 157 -5.65 4.21 -6.52
N ILE A 158 -4.97 3.99 -7.65
CA ILE A 158 -5.49 3.15 -8.73
C ILE A 158 -4.98 1.73 -8.53
N LYS A 159 -5.92 0.79 -8.30
CA LYS A 159 -5.59 -0.64 -8.24
C LYS A 159 -5.18 -1.19 -9.60
N GLY A 160 -4.26 -2.16 -9.60
CA GLY A 160 -3.80 -2.86 -10.81
C GLY A 160 -2.43 -2.40 -11.28
N LYS A 161 -2.13 -2.64 -12.58
CA LYS A 161 -0.87 -2.24 -13.23
C LYS A 161 -1.15 -1.22 -14.33
N PRO A 162 -1.59 0.00 -13.97
CA PRO A 162 -1.75 1.07 -14.96
C PRO A 162 -0.40 1.33 -15.65
N GLY A 163 -0.38 1.39 -16.99
CA GLY A 163 0.86 1.54 -17.76
C GLY A 163 1.62 2.81 -17.38
N ALA A 164 0.99 3.98 -17.57
CA ALA A 164 1.41 5.23 -16.95
C ALA A 164 0.20 6.15 -16.78
N ILE A 165 0.21 6.98 -15.74
CA ILE A 165 -0.80 8.00 -15.49
C ILE A 165 -0.38 9.25 -16.28
N THR A 166 -1.17 9.64 -17.28
CA THR A 166 -0.93 10.83 -18.12
C THR A 166 -2.18 11.69 -18.19
N GLY A 167 -2.04 12.99 -18.52
CA GLY A 167 -3.17 13.92 -18.65
C GLY A 167 -3.64 14.56 -17.35
N LEU A 168 -2.73 14.77 -16.39
CA LEU A 168 -3.04 15.52 -15.16
C LEU A 168 -2.71 17.02 -15.34
N ASP A 169 -3.51 17.87 -14.72
CA ASP A 169 -3.27 19.32 -14.64
C ASP A 169 -2.31 19.63 -13.48
N GLU A 170 -1.29 20.46 -13.73
CA GLU A 170 -0.30 20.92 -12.74
C GLU A 170 -0.95 21.61 -11.53
N ASN A 171 -2.17 22.13 -11.69
CA ASN A 171 -2.91 22.81 -10.63
C ASN A 171 -4.02 21.97 -9.98
N GLY A 172 -4.19 20.71 -10.39
CA GLY A 172 -5.31 19.85 -9.94
C GLY A 172 -4.86 18.53 -9.32
N PHE A 173 -3.94 17.84 -9.99
CA PHE A 173 -3.57 16.48 -9.67
C PHE A 173 -2.10 16.23 -9.97
N VAL A 174 -1.37 15.64 -9.03
CA VAL A 174 0.06 15.37 -9.20
C VAL A 174 0.28 13.89 -9.49
N SER A 175 0.87 13.58 -10.65
CA SER A 175 1.34 12.23 -10.96
C SER A 175 2.64 12.03 -10.20
N SER A 176 2.62 11.25 -9.14
CA SER A 176 3.85 11.02 -8.37
C SER A 176 4.64 9.85 -8.95
N ARG A 177 5.72 10.19 -9.66
CA ARG A 177 6.92 9.33 -9.75
C ARG A 177 7.98 9.83 -8.77
N GLY A 178 7.61 10.11 -7.52
CA GLY A 178 8.49 10.75 -6.56
C GLY A 178 7.76 11.23 -5.32
N VAL A 179 8.47 11.94 -4.45
CA VAL A 179 7.95 12.44 -3.16
C VAL A 179 6.99 13.63 -3.38
N PRO A 180 5.72 13.53 -2.96
CA PRO A 180 4.81 14.63 -2.68
C PRO A 180 5.48 15.84 -2.04
N LYS A 181 5.34 17.01 -2.68
CA LYS A 181 5.99 18.25 -2.23
C LYS A 181 5.06 19.16 -1.43
N ASN A 182 3.77 19.16 -1.75
CA ASN A 182 2.77 20.00 -1.07
C ASN A 182 1.72 19.13 -0.35
N PRO A 183 1.45 19.39 0.94
CA PRO A 183 0.50 18.58 1.73
C PRO A 183 -0.95 18.66 1.28
N THR A 184 -1.34 19.73 0.60
CA THR A 184 -2.73 20.04 0.19
C THR A 184 -3.06 19.57 -1.23
N ASP A 185 -2.09 19.00 -1.94
CA ASP A 185 -2.29 18.51 -3.31
C ASP A 185 -2.96 17.13 -3.33
N ILE A 186 -3.63 16.84 -4.44
CA ILE A 186 -4.20 15.52 -4.71
C ILE A 186 -3.20 14.72 -5.54
N TYR A 187 -2.74 13.59 -5.00
CA TYR A 187 -1.78 12.74 -5.67
C TYR A 187 -2.47 11.54 -6.32
N VAL A 188 -2.31 11.38 -7.63
CA VAL A 188 -2.82 10.22 -8.36
C VAL A 188 -1.68 9.25 -8.61
N MET A 189 -1.81 8.01 -8.12
CA MET A 189 -0.73 7.04 -8.19
C MET A 189 -1.22 5.59 -8.32
N SER A 190 -0.32 4.74 -8.83
CA SER A 190 -0.49 3.29 -8.80
C SER A 190 -0.06 2.73 -7.45
N GLU A 191 -0.41 1.48 -7.17
CA GLU A 191 0.06 0.79 -5.96
C GLU A 191 1.59 0.70 -5.87
N ALA A 192 2.28 0.53 -7.00
CA ALA A 192 3.74 0.50 -7.04
C ALA A 192 4.36 1.85 -6.66
N ALA A 193 3.81 2.95 -7.18
CA ALA A 193 4.24 4.30 -6.82
C ALA A 193 3.93 4.61 -5.35
N PHE A 194 2.77 4.18 -4.85
CA PHE A 194 2.40 4.41 -3.45
C PHE A 194 3.34 3.71 -2.47
N LYS A 195 3.82 2.50 -2.79
CA LYS A 195 4.82 1.79 -1.99
C LYS A 195 6.15 2.55 -1.84
N LEU A 196 6.46 3.42 -2.79
CA LEU A 196 7.66 4.26 -2.77
C LEU A 196 7.41 5.65 -2.15
N PHE A 197 6.17 5.96 -1.80
CA PHE A 197 5.84 7.24 -1.18
C PHE A 197 6.36 7.28 0.27
N SER A 198 7.28 8.20 0.54
CA SER A 198 7.85 8.47 1.87
C SER A 198 7.12 9.63 2.57
N PRO A 199 6.89 9.56 3.89
CA PRO A 199 6.14 10.56 4.64
C PRO A 199 6.83 11.93 4.86
N LYS A 200 8.09 12.13 4.39
CA LYS A 200 8.96 13.30 4.62
C LYS A 200 8.28 14.60 5.07
#